data_AF-A0A562VFV6-F1
#
_entry.id   AF-A0A562VFV6-F1
#
_cell.length_a   1.000
_cell.length_b   1.000
_cell.length_c   1.000
_cell.angle_alpha   90.00
_cell.angle_beta   90.00
_cell.angle_gamma   90.00
#
_symmetry.space_group_name_H-M   'P 1'
#
loop_
_entity.id
_entity.type
_entity.pdbx_description
1 polymer ?
#
loop_
_entity_poly.entity_id
_entity_poly.type
_entity_poly.pdbx_seq_one_letter_code
_entity_poly.pdbx_strand_id
1 'polypeptide(L)' 'MNNRKNISSMGSRPVQRVRDDKYSRLVEVISDLIDKEFTGHLKINFSQGGIGRIEKFEEILRGTVPGE' A
#
# COMPACT_ATOMS: atom_id res chain seq x y z
N MET A 1 -50.09 -30.05 5.47
CA MET A 1 -49.02 -29.82 6.46
C MET A 1 -47.77 -29.38 5.71
N ASN A 2 -47.43 -28.10 5.80
CA ASN A 2 -46.25 -27.52 5.18
C ASN A 2 -45.02 -27.82 6.05
N ASN A 3 -43.94 -28.35 5.50
CA ASN A 3 -42.65 -28.29 6.18
C ASN A 3 -41.47 -28.00 5.21
N ARG A 4 -41.22 -26.69 5.12
CA ARG A 4 -39.91 -26.02 5.12
C ARG A 4 -38.87 -26.42 4.08
N LYS A 5 -38.90 -25.65 2.99
CA LYS A 5 -37.71 -25.17 2.28
C LYS A 5 -36.76 -24.52 3.30
N ASN A 6 -35.59 -25.12 3.53
CA ASN A 6 -34.44 -24.46 4.14
C ASN A 6 -33.27 -24.52 3.15
N ILE A 7 -33.29 -23.59 2.20
CA ILE A 7 -32.10 -23.21 1.43
C ILE A 7 -31.80 -21.79 1.92
N SER A 8 -31.10 -21.70 3.06
CA SER A 8 -30.54 -20.42 3.50
C SER A 8 -29.34 -20.11 2.63
N SER A 9 -29.56 -19.12 1.78
CA SER A 9 -28.62 -18.43 0.93
C SER A 9 -27.41 -17.85 1.67
N MET A 10 -26.29 -17.82 0.96
CA MET A 10 -25.21 -16.81 1.02
C MET A 10 -24.58 -16.52 2.39
N GLY A 11 -23.31 -16.92 2.49
CA GLY A 11 -22.38 -16.42 3.48
C GLY A 11 -20.92 -16.71 3.13
N SER A 12 -20.54 -16.67 1.85
CA SER A 12 -19.11 -16.56 1.51
C SER A 12 -18.63 -15.26 2.12
N ARG A 13 -17.82 -15.31 3.18
CA ARG A 13 -17.05 -14.15 3.66
C ARG A 13 -15.69 -14.16 2.96
N PRO A 14 -15.48 -13.48 1.83
CA PRO A 14 -14.13 -13.22 1.37
C PRO A 14 -13.71 -11.88 1.97
N VAL A 15 -13.23 -11.86 3.20
CA VAL A 15 -12.61 -10.62 3.72
C VAL A 15 -11.24 -10.93 4.32
N GLN A 16 -10.43 -11.62 3.52
CA GLN A 16 -9.01 -11.78 3.77
C GLN A 16 -8.25 -11.52 2.46
N ARG A 17 -8.38 -10.30 1.92
CA ARG A 17 -7.58 -9.84 0.76
C ARG A 17 -7.02 -8.43 0.89
N VAL A 18 -7.58 -7.60 1.77
CA VAL A 18 -7.21 -6.17 1.84
C VAL A 18 -5.82 -5.93 2.47
N ARG A 19 -5.29 -6.88 3.26
CA ARG A 19 -3.98 -6.71 3.92
C ARG A 19 -2.83 -6.83 2.92
N ASP A 20 -2.85 -7.85 2.06
CA ASP A 20 -1.78 -8.07 1.08
C ASP A 20 -1.70 -6.89 0.08
N ASP A 21 -2.85 -6.34 -0.31
CA ASP A 21 -2.92 -5.25 -1.28
C ASP A 21 -2.13 -3.99 -0.87
N LYS A 22 -2.12 -3.63 0.42
CA LYS A 22 -1.40 -2.42 0.88
C LYS A 22 0.11 -2.62 0.94
N TYR A 23 0.55 -3.81 1.33
CA TYR A 23 1.97 -4.14 1.37
C TYR A 23 2.54 -4.26 -0.05
N SER A 24 1.83 -4.95 -0.95
CA SER A 24 2.23 -5.04 -2.36
C SER A 24 2.36 -3.65 -3.00
N ARG A 25 1.38 -2.76 -2.77
CA ARG A 25 1.47 -1.37 -3.25
C ARG A 25 2.65 -0.59 -2.66
N LEU A 26 2.97 -0.80 -1.38
CA LEU A 26 4.14 -0.16 -0.78
C LEU A 26 5.42 -0.65 -1.46
N VAL A 27 5.53 -1.95 -1.73
CA VAL A 27 6.68 -2.52 -2.45
C VAL A 27 6.79 -1.93 -3.86
N GLU A 28 5.69 -1.88 -4.61
CA GLU A 28 5.65 -1.25 -5.94
C GLU A 28 6.11 0.21 -5.91
N VAL A 29 5.64 1.00 -4.94
CA VAL A 29 6.07 2.40 -4.77
C VAL A 29 7.55 2.49 -4.44
N ILE A 30 8.08 1.64 -3.57
CA ILE A 30 9.51 1.63 -3.23
C ILE A 30 10.35 1.25 -4.45
N SER A 31 9.94 0.24 -5.22
CA SER A 31 10.61 -0.15 -6.46
C SER A 31 10.66 1.01 -7.46
N ASP A 32 9.54 1.69 -7.69
CA ASP A 32 9.45 2.82 -8.61
C ASP A 32 10.29 4.03 -8.14
N LEU A 33 10.49 4.19 -6.82
CA LEU A 33 11.39 5.20 -6.26
C LEU A 33 12.86 4.83 -6.45
N ILE A 34 13.22 3.56 -6.31
CA ILE A 34 14.58 3.06 -6.58
C ILE A 34 14.93 3.29 -8.06
N ASP A 35 14.02 2.93 -8.97
CA ASP A 35 14.23 3.07 -10.42
C ASP A 35 14.38 4.53 -10.86
N LYS A 36 13.78 5.47 -10.11
CA LYS A 36 13.87 6.92 -10.34
C LYS A 36 15.03 7.58 -9.61
N GLU A 37 15.94 6.80 -9.05
CA GLU A 37 17.10 7.28 -8.29
C GLU A 37 16.69 8.27 -7.17
N PHE A 38 15.56 7.98 -6.52
CA PHE A 38 15.00 8.86 -5.49
C PHE A 38 16.02 9.11 -4.37
N THR A 39 16.26 10.39 -4.10
CA THR A 39 17.08 10.86 -2.98
C THR A 39 16.17 11.46 -1.91
N GLY A 40 16.27 10.96 -0.69
CA GLY A 40 15.48 11.43 0.45
C GLY A 40 14.97 10.29 1.32
N HIS A 41 13.81 10.47 1.95
CA HIS A 41 13.24 9.45 2.84
C HIS A 41 11.72 9.33 2.73
N LEU A 42 11.22 8.15 3.10
CA LEU A 42 9.79 7.87 3.25
C LEU A 42 9.43 7.79 4.73
N LYS A 43 8.30 8.37 5.11
CA LYS A 43 7.70 8.21 6.44
C LYS A 43 6.42 7.40 6.33
N ILE A 44 6.41 6.24 6.99
CA ILE A 44 5.25 5.35 7.02
C ILE A 44 4.56 5.49 8.37
N ASN A 45 3.31 5.93 8.35
CA ASN A 45 2.47 6.06 9.52
C ASN A 45 1.52 4.86 9.60
N PHE A 46 1.56 4.16 10.73
CA PHE A 46 0.69 3.03 11.02
C PHE A 46 -0.54 3.51 11.80
N SER A 47 -1.70 2.90 11.54
CA SER A 47 -2.94 3.12 12.30
C SER A 47 -3.68 1.79 12.47
N GLN A 48 -4.16 1.52 13.69
CA GLN A 48 -4.90 0.30 14.05
C GLN A 48 -4.26 -1.00 13.53
N GLY A 49 -2.92 -1.09 13.59
CA GLY A 49 -2.18 -2.30 13.17
C GLY A 49 -1.99 -2.47 11.67
N GLY A 50 -2.27 -1.44 10.85
CA GLY A 50 -2.02 -1.47 9.39
C GLY A 50 -1.39 -0.18 8.86
N ILE A 51 -0.99 -0.19 7.59
CA ILE A 51 -0.46 0.99 6.90
C ILE A 51 -1.60 2.01 6.73
N GLY A 52 -1.40 3.19 7.30
CA GLY A 52 -2.33 4.33 7.23
C GLY A 52 -1.92 5.34 6.17
N ARG A 53 -0.75 5.98 6.34
CA ARG A 53 -0.27 7.06 5.47
C ARG A 53 1.21 6.90 5.16
N ILE A 54 1.59 7.09 3.89
CA ILE A 54 2.99 7.15 3.45
C ILE A 54 3.26 8.57 2.98
N GLU A 55 4.31 9.20 3.49
CA GLU A 55 4.76 10.54 3.11
C GLU A 55 6.14 10.43 2.45
N LYS A 56 6.37 11.17 1.37
CA LYS A 56 7.63 11.22 0.61
C LYS A 56 8.30 12.57 0.85
N PHE A 57 9.58 12.56 1.23
CA PHE A 57 10.39 13.76 1.42
C PHE A 57 11.63 13.65 0.55
N GLU A 58 11.68 14.47 -0.50
CA GLU A 58 12.75 14.45 -1.49
C GLU A 58 13.85 15.45 -1.13
N GLU A 59 15.10 15.00 -1.24
CA GLU A 59 16.29 15.80 -1.03
C GLU A 59 16.89 16.14 -2.39
N ILE A 60 16.80 17.41 -2.79
CA ILE A 60 17.46 17.88 -4.01
C ILE A 60 18.93 18.15 -3.66
N LEU A 61 19.82 17.28 -4.13
CA LEU A 61 21.25 17.54 -4.09
C LEU A 61 21.56 18.73 -5.01
N ARG A 62 21.74 19.92 -4.43
CA ARG A 62 22.28 21.08 -5.14
C ARG A 62 23.77 20.83 -5.40
N GLY A 63 24.12 20.12 -6.45
CA GLY A 63 25.54 19.83 -6.66
C GLY A 63 25.91 18.98 -7.85
N THR A 64 25.55 19.42 -9.06
CA THR A 64 26.49 19.49 -10.18
C THR A 64 25.95 20.56 -11.12
N VAL A 65 26.52 21.77 -11.06
CA VAL A 65 26.46 22.68 -12.20
C VAL A 65 27.22 21.98 -13.34
N PRO A 66 26.60 21.65 -14.48
CA PRO A 66 27.35 21.18 -15.63
C PRO A 66 28.06 22.40 -16.22
N GLY A 67 29.38 22.53 -16.01
CA GLY A 67 30.19 23.51 -16.74
C GLY A 67 31.17 24.38 -15.93
N GLU A 68 31.88 23.82 -14.93
CA GLU A 68 33.24 24.32 -14.61
C GLU A 68 34.29 23.44 -15.31
#